data_AF-X1T220-F1
#
_entry.id   AF-X1T220-F1
#
_cell.length_a   1.000
_cell.length_b   1.000
_cell.length_c   1.000
_cell.angle_alpha   90.00
_cell.angle_beta   90.00
_cell.angle_gamma   90.00
#
_symmetry.space_group_name_H-M   'P 1'
#
loop_
_entity.id
_entity.type
_entity.pdbx_description
1 polymer ?
#
loop_
_entity_poly.entity_id
_entity_poly.type
_entity_poly.pdbx_seq_one_letter_code
_entity_poly.pdbx_strand_id
1 'polypeptide(L)' 'EFVKEYVANVHVKRAFEDTEGKTRYLTTGKGDINWEGQIQTLAKNNYKGYLAIETHLEPKIKESEKCLEILKKIGQGCV' A
#
# COMPACT_ATOMS: atom_id res chain seq x y z
N GLU A 1 1.03 17.52 -0.20
CA GLU A 1 1.14 17.93 -1.62
C GLU A 1 2.56 18.23 -2.12
N PHE A 2 3.59 18.24 -1.26
CA PHE A 2 4.92 18.77 -1.61
C PHE A 2 5.83 17.88 -2.47
N VAL A 3 5.57 16.57 -2.53
CA VAL A 3 6.46 15.63 -3.23
C VAL A 3 5.90 15.08 -4.53
N LYS A 4 4.64 15.41 -4.90
CA LYS A 4 3.91 14.72 -5.96
C LYS A 4 4.62 14.72 -7.32
N GLU A 5 5.30 15.82 -7.66
CA GLU A 5 6.04 15.99 -8.92
C GLU A 5 7.36 15.21 -8.95
N TYR A 6 7.84 14.77 -7.78
CA TYR A 6 9.11 14.06 -7.61
C TYR A 6 8.93 12.55 -7.38
N VAL A 7 7.68 12.08 -7.24
CA VAL A 7 7.38 10.67 -7.00
C VAL A 7 7.39 9.94 -8.34
N ALA A 8 8.43 9.15 -8.58
CA ALA A 8 8.56 8.29 -9.77
C ALA A 8 8.15 6.82 -9.53
N ASN A 9 8.24 6.37 -8.28
CA ASN A 9 7.92 5.00 -7.87
C ASN A 9 7.33 5.01 -6.45
N VAL A 10 6.37 4.12 -6.18
CA VAL A 10 5.74 3.99 -4.86
C VAL A 10 5.85 2.56 -4.39
N HIS A 11 6.41 2.36 -3.19
CA HIS A 11 6.41 1.06 -2.53
C HIS A 11 5.19 0.96 -1.62
N VAL A 12 4.45 -0.13 -1.74
CA VAL A 12 3.25 -0.40 -0.95
C VAL A 12 3.56 -1.48 0.08
N LYS A 13 3.43 -1.11 1.35
CA LYS A 13 3.46 -2.01 2.51
C LYS A 13 2.45 -1.57 3.54
N ARG A 14 2.05 -2.51 4.40
CA ARG A 14 1.33 -2.21 5.63
C ARG A 14 2.29 -2.34 6.78
N ALA A 15 2.27 -1.34 7.65
CA ALA A 15 2.96 -1.37 8.91
C ALA A 15 1.98 -0.93 9.99
N PHE A 16 1.96 -1.62 11.12
CA PHE A 16 1.20 -1.21 12.29
C PHE A 16 1.92 -1.62 13.57
N GLU A 17 1.57 -0.99 14.68
CA GLU A 17 2.04 -1.38 16.00
C GLU A 17 1.05 -2.38 16.61
N ASP A 18 1.54 -3.50 17.10
CA ASP A 18 0.72 -4.47 17.84
C ASP A 18 0.48 -4.05 19.30
N THR A 19 -0.27 -4.86 20.04
CA THR A 19 -0.57 -4.58 21.45
C THR A 19 0.64 -4.58 22.38
N GLU A 20 1.80 -5.06 21.90
CA GLU A 20 3.07 -5.08 22.64
C GLU A 20 3.99 -3.92 22.25
N GLY A 21 3.53 -2.98 21.41
CA GLY A 21 4.35 -1.87 20.95
C GLY A 21 5.34 -2.25 19.84
N LYS A 22 5.20 -3.43 19.22
CA LYS A 22 6.12 -3.89 18.18
C LYS A 22 5.56 -3.59 16.79
N THR A 23 6.39 -3.07 15.89
CA THR A 23 6.02 -2.91 14.49
C THR A 23 5.83 -4.27 13.82
N ARG A 24 4.71 -4.41 13.11
CA ARG A 24 4.34 -5.58 12.31
C ARG A 24 4.11 -5.17 10.87
N TYR A 25 4.53 -6.04 9.96
CA TYR A 25 4.37 -5.87 8.52
C TYR A 25 3.47 -6.99 7.99
N LEU A 26 2.16 -6.85 8.19
CA LEU A 26 1.16 -7.81 7.73
C LEU A 26 0.09 -7.09 6.93
N THR A 27 -0.49 -7.72 5.90
CA THR A 27 -1.60 -7.13 5.14
C THR A 27 -2.89 -7.04 5.96
N THR A 28 -2.97 -7.81 7.04
CA THR A 28 -4.07 -7.85 8.00
C THR A 28 -3.60 -7.39 9.38
N GLY A 29 -4.34 -6.49 10.03
CA GLY A 29 -4.00 -6.00 11.36
C GLY A 29 -4.74 -4.71 11.72
N LYS A 30 -4.58 -4.24 12.97
CA LYS A 30 -5.12 -2.97 13.44
C LYS A 30 -4.13 -1.84 13.11
N GLY A 31 -4.58 -0.80 12.44
CA GLY A 31 -3.76 0.35 12.07
C GLY A 31 -4.05 0.76 10.63
N ASP A 32 -4.58 1.96 10.45
CA ASP A 32 -5.14 2.41 9.17
C ASP A 32 -4.13 3.25 8.39
N ILE A 33 -3.32 2.58 7.57
CA ILE A 33 -2.79 3.25 6.39
C ILE A 33 -3.93 3.31 5.38
N ASN A 34 -4.40 4.53 5.07
CA ASN A 34 -5.45 4.78 4.10
C ASN A 34 -4.96 4.52 2.66
N TRP A 35 -4.77 3.25 2.30
CA TRP A 35 -4.36 2.83 0.96
C TRP A 35 -5.35 3.28 -0.10
N GLU A 36 -6.64 3.16 0.16
CA GLU A 36 -7.69 3.57 -0.78
C GLU A 36 -7.55 5.04 -1.15
N GLY A 37 -7.53 5.94 -0.15
CA GLY A 37 -7.38 7.36 -0.38
C GLY A 37 -6.05 7.74 -1.03
N GLN A 38 -4.94 7.08 -0.66
CA GLN A 38 -3.63 7.33 -1.27
C GLN A 38 -3.57 6.91 -2.74
N ILE A 39 -4.08 5.71 -3.06
CA ILE A 39 -4.11 5.19 -4.44
C ILE A 39 -5.05 6.01 -5.31
N GLN A 40 -6.23 6.36 -4.79
CA GLN A 40 -7.15 7.28 -5.47
C GLN A 40 -6.52 8.66 -5.70
N THR A 41 -5.71 9.15 -4.75
CA THR A 41 -4.99 10.42 -4.92
C THR A 41 -3.93 10.32 -6.03
N LEU A 42 -3.19 9.22 -6.11
CA LEU A 42 -2.25 8.97 -7.21
C LEU A 42 -2.98 8.97 -8.56
N ALA A 43 -4.11 8.26 -8.65
CA ALA A 43 -4.94 8.24 -9.85
C ALA A 43 -5.44 9.64 -10.25
N LYS A 44 -6.01 10.40 -9.30
CA LYS A 44 -6.49 11.78 -9.51
C LYS A 44 -5.39 12.75 -9.95
N ASN A 45 -4.15 12.51 -9.52
CA ASN A 45 -2.99 13.31 -9.93
C ASN A 45 -2.30 12.79 -11.20
N ASN A 46 -2.95 11.89 -11.95
CA ASN A 46 -2.43 11.32 -13.19
C ASN A 46 -1.02 10.68 -13.03
N TYR A 47 -0.75 10.10 -11.87
CA TYR A 47 0.48 9.37 -11.62
C TYR A 47 0.62 8.21 -12.63
N LYS A 48 1.77 8.15 -13.33
CA LYS A 48 2.07 7.14 -14.36
C LYS A 48 3.19 6.17 -13.96
N GLY A 49 3.72 6.30 -12.75
CA GLY A 49 4.76 5.40 -12.25
C GLY A 49 4.21 4.07 -11.76
N TYR A 50 5.07 3.27 -11.15
CA TYR A 50 4.72 1.93 -10.67
C TYR A 50 4.31 1.93 -9.19
N LEU A 51 3.50 0.94 -8.82
CA LEU A 51 3.27 0.53 -7.44
C LEU A 51 3.98 -0.80 -7.23
N ALA A 52 5.04 -0.80 -6.42
CA ALA A 52 5.79 -2.01 -6.07
C ALA A 52 5.28 -2.56 -4.74
N ILE A 53 4.80 -3.82 -4.73
CA ILE A 53 4.48 -4.52 -3.48
C ILE A 53 5.78 -4.80 -2.75
N GLU A 54 5.94 -4.25 -1.55
CA GLU A 54 7.15 -4.46 -0.76
C GLU A 54 7.02 -5.76 0.05
N THR A 55 7.91 -6.71 -0.24
CA THR A 55 7.80 -8.12 0.21
C THR A 55 8.34 -8.38 1.62
N HIS A 56 8.56 -7.32 2.42
CA HIS A 56 8.96 -7.43 3.83
C HIS A 56 7.77 -7.80 4.74
N LEU A 57 6.87 -8.63 4.21
CA LEU A 57 5.69 -9.16 4.90
C LEU A 57 5.96 -10.60 5.35
N GLU A 58 5.27 -11.06 6.40
CA GLU A 58 5.43 -12.42 6.91
C GLU A 58 4.09 -13.13 7.13
N PRO A 59 3.80 -14.29 6.50
CA PRO A 59 4.64 -15.03 5.56
C PRO A 59 4.73 -14.35 4.18
N LYS A 60 5.95 -14.28 3.62
CA LYS A 60 6.29 -13.50 2.42
C LYS A 60 5.30 -13.67 1.26
N ILE A 61 5.21 -14.87 0.69
CA ILE A 61 4.39 -15.12 -0.51
C ILE A 61 2.92 -14.85 -0.25
N LYS A 62 2.36 -15.47 0.79
CA LYS A 62 0.94 -15.37 1.13
C LYS A 62 0.49 -13.93 1.38
N GLU A 63 1.31 -13.14 2.07
CA GLU A 63 0.98 -11.75 2.34
C GLU A 63 1.20 -10.85 1.11
N SER A 64 2.21 -11.12 0.28
CA SER A 64 2.37 -10.42 -1.01
C SER A 64 1.20 -10.67 -1.96
N GLU A 65 0.70 -11.90 -2.05
CA GLU A 65 -0.49 -12.25 -2.85
C GLU A 65 -1.74 -11.51 -2.35
N LYS A 66 -1.97 -11.48 -1.03
CA LYS A 66 -3.07 -10.69 -0.45
C LYS A 66 -2.95 -9.20 -0.76
N CYS A 67 -1.74 -8.64 -0.70
CA CYS A 67 -1.50 -7.24 -1.02
C CYS A 67 -1.88 -6.95 -2.48
N LEU A 68 -1.51 -7.83 -3.41
CA LEU A 68 -1.90 -7.73 -4.81
C LEU A 68 -3.42 -7.72 -4.99
N GLU A 69 -4.13 -8.62 -4.32
CA GLU A 69 -5.59 -8.70 -4.42
C GLU A 69 -6.29 -7.46 -3.84
N ILE A 70 -5.76 -6.88 -2.76
CA ILE A 70 -6.26 -5.60 -2.23
C ILE A 70 -6.03 -4.47 -3.22
N LEU A 71 -4.83 -4.37 -3.80
CA LEU A 71 -4.48 -3.32 -4.76
C LEU A 71 -5.32 -3.41 -6.05
N LYS A 72 -5.58 -4.61 -6.57
CA LYS A 72 -6.47 -4.83 -7.72
C LYS A 72 -7.87 -4.30 -7.44
N LYS A 73 -8.43 -4.60 -6.26
CA LYS A 73 -9.78 -4.13 -5.87
C LYS A 73 -9.85 -2.62 -5.78
N ILE A 74 -8.84 -1.97 -5.19
CA ILE A 74 -8.79 -0.51 -5.10
C ILE A 74 -8.64 0.11 -6.50
N GLY A 75 -7.76 -0.45 -7.34
CA GLY A 75 -7.51 0.04 -8.69
C GLY A 75 -8.72 -0.08 -9.62
N GLN A 76 -9.54 -1.12 -9.48
CA GLN A 76 -10.79 -1.28 -10.24
C GLN A 76 -11.81 -0.15 -10.00
N GLY A 77 -11.74 0.53 -8.85
CA GLY A 77 -12.57 1.70 -8.54
C GLY A 77 -12.00 3.04 -9.03
N CYS A 78 -10.81 3.04 -9.62
CA CYS A 78 -10.16 4.23 -10.17
C CYS A 78 -10.44 4.30 -11.69
N VAL A 79 -11.55 4.93 -12.07
CA VAL A 79 -11.88 5.31 -13.46
C VAL A 79 -12.03 6.81 -13.54
#